data_AF-A0A2K3KF62-F1
#
_entry.id   AF-A0A2K3KF62-F1
#
_cell.length_a   1.000
_cell.length_b   1.000
_cell.length_c   1.000
_cell.angle_alpha   90.00
_cell.angle_beta   90.00
_cell.angle_gamma   90.00
#
_symmetry.space_group_name_H-M   'P 1'
#
loop_
_entity.id
_entity.type
_entity.pdbx_description
1 polymer ?
#
loop_
_entity_poly.entity_id
_entity_poly.type
_entity_poly.pdbx_seq_one_letter_code
_entity_poly.pdbx_strand_id
1 'polypeptide(L)' 'RPPPKRVPKRIARLQHPFERNDGWLEIEIGTFFNSSLKDKEVRMSLIQENSGLSIINFLLEGIEVRPTYYAGSCVLDN' A
#
# COMPACT_ATOMS: atom_id res chain seq x y z
N ARG A 1 -27.19 -4.38 21.97
CA ARG A 1 -26.17 -3.81 21.04
C ARG A 1 -25.00 -4.78 20.99
N PRO A 2 -24.62 -5.33 19.83
CA PRO A 2 -23.42 -6.17 19.74
C PRO A 2 -22.20 -5.37 20.19
N PRO A 3 -21.24 -5.99 20.90
CA PRO A 3 -20.00 -5.30 21.25
C PRO A 3 -19.29 -4.86 19.96
N PRO A 4 -18.62 -3.69 19.96
CA PRO A 4 -17.82 -3.28 18.82
C PRO A 4 -16.82 -4.39 18.50
N LYS A 5 -16.81 -4.86 17.25
CA LYS A 5 -15.81 -5.85 16.83
C LYS A 5 -14.43 -5.23 17.08
N ARG A 6 -13.62 -5.87 17.93
CA ARG A 6 -12.27 -5.41 18.25
C ARG A 6 -11.42 -5.48 16.99
N VAL A 7 -11.15 -4.33 16.39
CA VAL A 7 -10.20 -4.23 15.28
C VAL A 7 -8.79 -4.37 15.86
N PRO A 8 -7.95 -5.29 15.38
CA PRO A 8 -6.56 -5.39 15.83
C PRO A 8 -5.86 -4.03 15.66
N LYS A 9 -5.10 -3.59 16.67
CA LYS A 9 -4.39 -2.29 16.67
C LYS A 9 -3.54 -2.05 15.41
N ARG A 10 -3.04 -3.13 14.78
CA ARG A 10 -2.24 -3.09 13.55
C ARG A 10 -3.07 -2.61 12.33
N ILE A 11 -4.35 -2.97 12.27
CA ILE A 11 -5.26 -2.63 11.16
C ILE A 11 -5.87 -1.24 11.37
N ALA A 12 -6.02 -0.79 12.62
CA ALA A 12 -6.60 0.52 12.93
C ALA A 12 -5.82 1.74 12.39
N ARG A 13 -4.58 1.55 11.93
CA ARG A 13 -3.75 2.60 11.30
C ARG A 13 -3.71 2.52 9.77
N LEU A 14 -4.26 1.46 9.19
CA LEU A 14 -4.30 1.31 7.74
C LEU A 14 -5.43 2.18 7.19
N GLN A 15 -5.17 2.87 6.07
CA GLN A 15 -6.27 3.52 5.35
C GLN A 15 -7.28 2.46 4.92
N HIS A 16 -8.56 2.81 4.97
CA HIS A 16 -9.59 1.95 4.39
C HIS A 16 -9.54 2.09 2.87
N PRO A 17 -9.73 1.00 2.10
CA PRO A 17 -9.89 1.13 0.67
C PRO A 17 -11.05 2.07 0.34
N PHE A 18 -10.89 2.87 -0.70
CA PHE A 18 -11.94 3.74 -1.22
C PHE A 18 -12.45 3.21 -2.56
N GLU A 19 -13.73 3.45 -2.83
CA GLU A 19 -14.33 3.07 -4.11
C GLU A 19 -13.97 4.10 -5.19
N ARG A 20 -13.46 3.61 -6.31
CA ARG A 20 -13.20 4.38 -7.53
C ARG A 20 -14.49 4.53 -8.35
N ASN A 21 -14.46 5.43 -9.32
CA ASN A 21 -15.60 5.69 -10.20
C ASN A 21 -15.97 4.50 -11.11
N ASP A 22 -15.08 3.53 -11.27
CA ASP A 22 -15.27 2.29 -12.05
C ASP A 22 -15.70 1.10 -11.19
N GLY A 23 -15.96 1.31 -9.89
CA GLY A 23 -16.43 0.29 -8.95
C GLY A 23 -15.32 -0.57 -8.33
N TRP A 24 -14.04 -0.30 -8.63
CA TRP A 24 -12.93 -0.96 -7.96
C TRP A 24 -12.62 -0.32 -6.60
N LEU A 25 -12.12 -1.14 -5.67
CA LEU A 25 -11.57 -0.66 -4.40
C LEU A 25 -10.07 -0.40 -4.55
N GLU A 26 -9.62 0.80 -4.20
CA GLU A 26 -8.21 1.19 -4.23
C GLU A 26 -7.71 1.55 -2.82
N ILE A 27 -6.46 1.19 -2.50
CA ILE A 27 -5.81 1.50 -1.23
C ILE A 27 -4.35 1.90 -1.44
N GLU A 28 -3.95 3.00 -0.82
CA GLU A 28 -2.53 3.38 -0.75
C GLU A 28 -1.85 2.59 0.38
N ILE A 29 -0.91 1.72 0.02
CA ILE A 29 -0.17 0.87 0.97
C ILE A 29 0.97 1.67 1.64
N GLY A 30 1.46 2.71 0.97
CA GLY A 30 2.41 3.69 1.52
C GLY A 30 3.42 4.21 0.50
N THR A 31 4.38 4.97 1.00
CA THR A 31 5.49 5.55 0.23
C THR A 31 6.82 4.91 0.61
N PHE A 32 7.70 4.69 -0.35
CA PHE A 32 9.06 4.18 -0.11
C PHE A 32 10.10 5.10 -0.76
N PHE A 33 11.27 5.18 -0.14
CA PHE A 33 12.42 5.92 -0.69
C PHE A 33 13.36 4.93 -1.37
N ASN A 34 13.57 5.08 -2.67
CA ASN A 34 14.68 4.41 -3.35
C ASN A 34 15.92 5.28 -3.19
N SER A 35 16.94 4.80 -2.47
CA SER A 35 18.05 5.62 -1.98
C SER A 35 19.01 6.19 -3.04
N SER A 36 18.67 6.18 -4.33
CA SER A 36 19.54 6.54 -5.47
C SER A 36 20.89 5.79 -5.53
N LEU A 37 21.19 4.96 -4.53
CA LEU A 37 22.33 4.07 -4.47
C LEU A 37 22.17 3.00 -5.55
N LYS A 38 23.26 2.75 -6.27
CA LYS A 38 23.35 1.71 -7.30
C LYS A 38 22.88 0.38 -6.71
N ASP A 39 22.08 -0.34 -7.48
CA ASP A 39 21.63 -1.71 -7.21
C ASP A 39 20.60 -1.89 -6.07
N LYS A 40 19.87 -0.83 -5.68
CA LYS A 40 18.73 -0.97 -4.75
C LYS A 40 17.41 -1.17 -5.49
N GLU A 41 16.85 -2.36 -5.31
CA GLU A 41 15.54 -2.78 -5.80
C GLU A 41 14.48 -2.62 -4.69
N VAL A 42 13.26 -2.23 -5.07
CA VAL A 42 12.10 -2.24 -4.17
C VAL A 42 11.27 -3.46 -4.51
N ARG A 43 11.10 -4.35 -3.53
CA ARG A 43 10.29 -5.56 -3.66
C ARG A 43 8.95 -5.38 -3.00
N MET A 44 7.90 -5.68 -3.74
CA MET A 44 6.53 -5.67 -3.26
C MET A 44 5.93 -7.06 -3.46
N SER A 45 5.22 -7.56 -2.45
CA SER A 45 4.53 -8.83 -2.52
C SER A 45 3.15 -8.71 -1.90
N LEU A 46 2.15 -9.27 -2.58
CA LEU A 46 0.85 -9.51 -2.01
C LEU A 46 0.79 -10.98 -1.60
N ILE A 47 0.79 -11.21 -0.29
CA ILE A 47 0.74 -12.56 0.27
C ILE A 47 -0.51 -12.70 1.13
N GLN A 48 -1.13 -13.87 1.04
CA GLN A 48 -2.17 -14.25 1.97
C GLN A 48 -1.56 -14.48 3.35
N GLU A 49 -2.11 -13.86 4.38
CA GLU A 49 -1.70 -14.15 5.76
C GLU A 49 -2.04 -15.60 6.09
N ASN A 50 -1.05 -16.33 6.62
CA ASN A 50 -1.14 -17.76 6.90
C ASN A 50 -1.97 -18.03 8.17
N SER A 51 -3.23 -17.60 8.13
CA SER A 51 -4.20 -17.57 9.22
C SER A 51 -5.18 -18.76 9.18
N GLY A 52 -4.96 -19.71 8.26
CA GLY A 52 -5.85 -20.84 8.01
C GLY A 52 -7.14 -20.49 7.25
N LEU A 53 -7.37 -19.22 6.92
CA LEU A 53 -8.48 -18.77 6.09
C LEU A 53 -8.03 -18.60 4.66
N SER A 54 -8.78 -19.16 3.70
CA SER A 54 -8.62 -18.88 2.28
C SER A 54 -9.17 -17.50 1.94
N ILE A 55 -8.38 -16.68 1.24
CA ILE A 55 -8.92 -15.49 0.59
C ILE A 55 -9.68 -15.97 -0.64
N ILE A 56 -10.99 -16.17 -0.48
CA ILE A 56 -11.90 -16.47 -1.58
C ILE A 56 -12.43 -15.16 -2.18
N ASN A 57 -12.57 -15.10 -3.51
CA ASN A 57 -13.13 -13.95 -4.25
C ASN A 57 -12.32 -12.64 -4.15
N PHE A 58 -10.99 -12.74 -4.09
CA PHE A 58 -10.12 -11.57 -4.23
C PHE A 58 -9.54 -11.50 -5.64
N LEU A 59 -9.88 -10.43 -6.35
CA LEU A 59 -9.37 -10.13 -7.67
C LEU A 59 -8.52 -8.86 -7.59
N LEU A 60 -7.28 -8.96 -8.05
CA LEU A 60 -6.37 -7.82 -8.14
C LEU A 60 -6.30 -7.37 -9.60
N GLU A 61 -6.78 -6.15 -9.89
CA GLU A 61 -6.67 -5.57 -11.23
C GLU A 61 -5.22 -5.18 -11.55
N GLY A 62 -4.52 -4.55 -10.59
CA GLY A 62 -3.17 -4.07 -10.80
C GLY A 62 -2.50 -3.54 -9.55
N ILE A 63 -1.19 -3.28 -9.68
CA ILE A 63 -0.36 -2.58 -8.69
C ILE A 63 0.27 -1.41 -9.42
N GLU A 64 0.16 -0.22 -8.86
CA GLU A 64 0.74 0.98 -9.43
C GLU A 64 1.81 1.57 -8.50
N VAL A 65 2.92 2.01 -9.11
CA VAL A 65 4.00 2.72 -8.42
C VAL A 65 4.15 4.08 -9.08
N ARG A 66 3.93 5.15 -8.31
CA ARG A 66 4.06 6.53 -8.78
C ARG A 66 5.28 7.20 -8.18
N PRO A 67 6.11 7.90 -8.97
CA PRO A 67 7.19 8.72 -8.43
C PRO A 67 6.59 9.86 -7.60
N THR A 68 7.20 10.13 -6.44
CA THR A 68 6.91 11.33 -5.64
C THR A 68 8.00 12.35 -5.87
N TYR A 69 7.62 13.60 -6.15
CA TYR A 69 8.58 14.70 -6.26
C TYR A 69 8.88 15.24 -4.87
N TYR A 70 10.09 14.99 -4.39
CA TYR A 70 10.61 15.71 -3.22
C TYR A 70 11.14 17.07 -3.69
N ALA A 71 10.49 18.15 -3.25
CA ALA A 71 10.83 19.54 -3.61
C ALA A 71 12.24 20.01 -3.16
N GLY A 72 13.10 19.12 -2.67
CA GLY A 72 14.47 19.41 -2.22
C GLY A 72 15.58 19.04 -3.20
N SER A 73 15.27 18.60 -4.42
CA SER A 73 16.27 18.24 -5.45
C SER A 73 16.72 19.42 -6.32
N CYS A 74 16.12 20.59 -6.16
CA CYS A 74 16.66 21.81 -6.77
C CYS A 74 17.81 22.30 -5.86
N VAL A 75 18.95 22.63 -6.45
CA VAL A 75 20.19 23.10 -5.81
C VAL A 75 21.12 21.97 -5.33
N LEU A 76 21.87 21.36 -6.25
CA LEU A 76 23.33 21.17 -6.14
C LEU A 76 23.87 20.79 -7.54
N ASP A 77 23.79 21.70 -8.50
CA ASP A 77 24.74 21.76 -9.61
C ASP A 77 25.54 23.05 -9.40
N ASN A 78 26.77 22.91 -8.86
CA ASN A 78 27.83 23.94 -8.84
C ASN A 78 29.15 23.24 -9.15
#